data_AF-A0A1A2PQM7-F1
#
_entry.id   AF-A0A1A2PQM7-F1
#
_cell.length_a   1.000
_cell.length_b   1.000
_cell.length_c   1.000
_cell.angle_alpha   90.00
_cell.angle_beta   90.00
_cell.angle_gamma   90.00
#
_symmetry.space_group_name_H-M   'P 1'
#
loop_
_entity.id
_entity.type
_entity.pdbx_description
1 polymer ?
#
loop_
_entity_poly.entity_id
_entity_poly.type
_entity_poly.pdbx_seq_one_letter_code
_entity_poly.pdbx_strand_id
1 'polypeptide(L)'
;MTCAACGAGFSARSDALYCSSACRQRAHRARSARRTTELRETLRRSARTTRDTPADVDGSLQRSVADAMQRARRQVDRSRELCRVSELRLQESDAIRQASLENWALTSRPERVSWRGI
;
A
#
# COMPACT_ATOMS: atom_id res chain seq x y z
N MET A 1 22.11 -10.15 31.13
CA MET A 1 20.86 -10.45 30.39
C MET A 1 20.99 -11.81 29.74
N THR A 2 19.90 -12.51 29.46
CA THR A 2 19.94 -13.90 28.95
C THR A 2 19.41 -13.97 27.52
N CYS A 3 20.15 -14.65 26.64
CA CYS A 3 19.78 -14.77 25.23
C CYS A 3 18.54 -15.66 25.06
N ALA A 4 17.49 -15.15 24.41
CA ALA A 4 16.25 -15.87 24.17
C ALA A 4 16.39 -17.06 23.19
N ALA A 5 17.52 -17.19 22.49
CA ALA A 5 17.76 -18.27 21.54
C ALA A 5 18.65 -19.40 22.07
N CYS A 6 19.63 -19.09 22.92
CA CYS A 6 20.61 -20.08 23.41
C CYS A 6 20.72 -20.15 24.93
N GLY A 7 20.03 -19.29 25.68
CA GLY A 7 20.08 -19.26 27.14
C GLY A 7 21.39 -18.72 27.73
N ALA A 8 22.36 -18.31 26.90
CA ALA A 8 23.62 -17.78 27.40
C ALA A 8 23.45 -16.37 27.99
N GLY A 9 24.15 -16.10 29.09
CA GLY A 9 24.32 -14.75 29.61
C GLY A 9 25.14 -13.89 28.65
N PHE A 10 24.72 -12.65 28.42
CA PHE A 10 25.47 -11.68 27.63
C PHE A 10 25.29 -10.25 28.16
N SER A 11 26.26 -9.40 27.83
CA SER A 11 26.24 -7.96 28.09
C SER A 11 25.86 -7.23 26.81
N ALA A 12 24.82 -6.40 26.88
CA ALA A 12 24.31 -5.59 25.79
C ALA A 12 23.42 -4.49 26.35
N ARG A 13 22.76 -3.74 25.47
CA ARG A 13 21.70 -2.79 25.82
C ARG A 13 20.54 -3.52 26.52
N SER A 14 19.81 -2.81 27.38
CA SER A 14 18.71 -3.35 28.20
C SER A 14 17.56 -3.98 27.39
N ASP A 15 17.38 -3.58 26.13
CA ASP A 15 16.37 -4.09 25.20
C ASP A 15 16.87 -5.25 24.32
N ALA A 16 18.14 -5.64 24.43
CA ALA A 16 18.71 -6.70 23.61
C ALA A 16 18.19 -8.08 24.05
N LEU A 17 17.56 -8.79 23.12
CA LEU A 17 17.00 -10.14 23.36
C LEU A 17 17.94 -11.29 22.96
N TYR A 18 18.97 -11.01 22.14
CA TYR A 18 19.85 -12.03 21.58
C TYR A 18 21.31 -11.63 21.73
N CYS A 19 22.16 -12.59 22.11
CA CYS A 19 23.59 -12.35 22.28
C CYS A 19 24.34 -12.09 20.97
N SER A 20 23.77 -12.46 19.82
CA SER A 20 24.41 -12.31 18.51
C SER A 20 23.41 -12.26 17.37
N SER A 21 23.88 -11.80 16.21
CA SER A 21 23.15 -11.88 14.94
C SER A 21 22.81 -13.32 14.56
N ALA A 22 23.70 -14.28 14.86
CA ALA A 22 23.46 -15.70 14.61
C ALA A 22 22.27 -16.23 15.44
N CYS A 23 22.21 -15.88 16.73
CA CYS A 23 21.09 -16.24 17.61
C CYS A 23 19.77 -15.60 17.15
N ARG A 24 19.80 -14.34 16.72
CA ARG A 24 18.64 -13.65 16.13
C ARG A 24 18.14 -14.37 14.87
N GLN A 25 19.05 -14.72 13.95
CA GLN A 25 18.70 -15.42 12.71
C GLN A 25 18.15 -16.82 12.97
N ARG A 26 18.74 -17.58 13.90
CA ARG A 26 18.23 -18.90 14.30
C ARG A 26 16.81 -18.82 14.85
N ALA A 27 16.57 -17.89 15.77
CA ALA A 27 15.24 -17.68 16.33
C ALA A 27 14.21 -17.28 15.27
N HIS A 28 14.61 -16.41 14.33
CA HIS A 28 13.77 -16.05 13.18
C HIS A 28 13.42 -17.28 12.33
N ARG A 29 14.42 -18.08 11.93
CA ARG A 29 14.20 -19.30 11.12
C ARG A 29 13.27 -20.30 11.83
N ALA A 30 13.43 -20.51 13.13
CA ALA A 30 12.56 -21.40 13.91
C ALA A 30 11.10 -20.92 13.92
N ARG A 31 10.85 -19.61 14.07
CA ARG A 31 9.49 -19.05 13.99
C ARG A 31 8.89 -19.20 12.59
N SER A 32 9.66 -18.90 11.55
CA SER A 32 9.19 -19.07 10.17
C SER A 32 8.86 -20.53 9.87
N ALA A 33 9.70 -21.47 10.31
CA ALA A 33 9.44 -22.90 10.15
C ALA A 33 8.11 -23.30 10.81
N ARG A 34 7.87 -22.91 12.07
CA ARG A 34 6.60 -23.19 12.77
C ARG A 34 5.37 -22.66 12.04
N ARG A 35 5.42 -21.41 11.54
CA ARG A 35 4.33 -20.85 10.74
C ARG A 35 4.08 -21.64 9.47
N THR A 36 5.13 -22.05 8.77
CA THR A 36 4.96 -22.86 7.56
C THR A 36 4.39 -24.24 7.84
N THR A 37 4.72 -24.86 8.97
CA THR A 37 4.14 -26.14 9.37
C THR A 37 2.66 -25.99 9.74
N GLU A 38 2.29 -24.96 10.49
CA GLU A 38 0.89 -24.69 10.87
C GLU A 38 0.01 -24.40 9.64
N LEU A 39 0.54 -23.64 8.68
CA LEU A 39 -0.15 -23.38 7.42
C LEU A 39 -0.38 -24.67 6.62
N ARG A 40 0.65 -25.52 6.50
CA ARG A 40 0.54 -26.83 5.82
C ARG A 40 -0.48 -27.75 6.48
N GLU A 41 -0.50 -27.82 7.81
CA GLU A 41 -1.49 -28.63 8.54
C GLU A 41 -2.91 -28.09 8.39
N THR A 42 -3.07 -26.78 8.29
CA THR A 42 -4.38 -26.17 8.02
C THR A 42 -4.87 -26.53 6.61
N LEU A 43 -4.00 -26.40 5.59
CA LEU A 43 -4.34 -26.77 4.22
C LEU A 43 -4.65 -28.27 4.09
N ARG A 44 -3.90 -29.14 4.76
CA ARG A 44 -4.18 -30.60 4.78
C ARG A 44 -5.55 -30.92 5.36
N ARG A 45 -5.94 -30.23 6.44
CA ARG A 45 -7.28 -30.41 7.05
C ARG A 45 -8.38 -29.96 6.09
N SER A 46 -8.22 -28.82 5.45
CA SER A 46 -9.17 -28.31 4.44
C SER A 46 -9.28 -29.22 3.21
N ALA A 47 -8.17 -29.80 2.75
CA ALA A 47 -8.15 -30.75 1.64
C ALA A 47 -8.85 -32.08 1.99
N ARG A 48 -8.75 -32.54 3.25
CA ARG A 48 -9.45 -33.75 3.70
C ARG A 48 -10.96 -33.57 3.81
N THR A 49 -11.43 -32.34 4.04
CA THR A 49 -12.87 -32.02 4.05
C THR A 49 -13.47 -31.80 2.65
N THR A 50 -12.63 -31.59 1.64
CA THR A 50 -13.02 -31.32 0.24
C THR A 50 -12.67 -32.52 -0.63
N ARG A 51 -13.41 -33.63 -0.46
CA ARG A 51 -13.40 -34.69 -1.49
C ARG A 51 -14.36 -34.24 -2.60
N ASP A 52 -14.01 -33.13 -3.25
CA ASP A 52 -14.85 -32.41 -4.20
C ASP A 52 -14.96 -33.20 -5.51
N THR A 53 -16.18 -33.30 -6.05
CA THR A 53 -16.37 -33.93 -7.36
C THR A 53 -15.88 -33.00 -8.47
N PRO A 54 -15.51 -33.52 -9.66
CA PRO A 54 -15.03 -32.67 -10.77
C PRO A 54 -15.98 -31.52 -11.15
N ALA A 55 -17.29 -31.70 -10.96
CA ALA A 55 -18.30 -30.67 -11.21
C ALA A 55 -18.23 -29.50 -10.19
N ASP A 56 -17.91 -29.78 -8.93
CA ASP A 56 -17.79 -28.76 -7.89
C ASP A 56 -16.55 -27.87 -8.10
N VAL A 57 -15.47 -28.47 -8.59
CA VAL A 57 -14.22 -27.78 -8.94
C VAL A 57 -14.44 -26.83 -10.12
N ASP A 58 -15.13 -27.29 -11.16
CA ASP A 58 -15.45 -26.47 -12.34
C ASP A 58 -16.35 -25.27 -11.97
N GLY A 59 -17.39 -25.51 -11.18
CA GLY A 59 -18.26 -24.45 -10.66
C GLY A 59 -17.56 -23.47 -9.71
N SER A 60 -16.56 -23.93 -8.95
CA SER A 60 -15.71 -23.08 -8.10
C SER A 60 -14.77 -22.20 -8.92
N LEU A 61 -14.16 -22.76 -9.97
CA LEU A 61 -13.31 -22.02 -10.91
C LEU A 61 -14.11 -20.96 -11.65
N GLN A 62 -15.29 -21.30 -12.18
CA GLN A 62 -16.15 -20.36 -12.90
C GLN A 62 -16.55 -19.16 -12.00
N ARG A 63 -16.93 -19.41 -10.74
CA ARG A 63 -17.20 -18.36 -9.75
C ARG A 63 -15.96 -17.51 -9.47
N SER A 64 -14.80 -18.14 -9.29
CA SER A 64 -13.54 -17.43 -9.04
C SER A 64 -13.14 -16.51 -10.20
N VAL A 65 -13.35 -16.96 -11.44
CA VAL A 65 -13.11 -16.16 -12.65
C VAL A 65 -14.12 -15.01 -12.74
N ALA A 66 -15.40 -15.27 -12.50
CA ALA A 66 -16.43 -14.21 -12.48
C ALA A 66 -16.12 -13.12 -11.46
N ASP A 67 -15.71 -13.51 -10.24
CA ASP A 67 -15.30 -12.58 -9.19
C ASP A 67 -14.05 -11.79 -9.58
N ALA A 68 -13.07 -12.44 -10.23
CA ALA A 68 -11.87 -11.78 -10.73
C ALA A 68 -12.21 -10.74 -11.80
N MET A 69 -13.08 -11.07 -12.75
CA MET A 69 -13.56 -10.15 -13.78
C MET A 69 -14.34 -8.98 -13.17
N GLN A 70 -15.20 -9.24 -12.17
CA GLN A 70 -15.95 -8.19 -11.49
C GLN A 70 -15.02 -7.24 -10.72
N ARG A 71 -13.98 -7.77 -10.05
CA ARG A 71 -12.94 -6.95 -9.43
C ARG A 71 -12.19 -6.11 -10.46
N ALA A 72 -11.80 -6.68 -11.59
CA ALA A 72 -11.09 -5.97 -12.65
C ALA A 72 -11.93 -4.79 -13.20
N ARG A 73 -13.23 -5.00 -13.44
CA ARG A 73 -14.15 -3.93 -13.87
C ARG A 73 -14.22 -2.80 -12.85
N ARG A 74 -14.38 -3.12 -11.56
CA ARG A 74 -14.36 -2.11 -10.48
C ARG A 74 -13.07 -1.30 -10.44
N GLN A 75 -11.92 -1.92 -10.70
CA GLN A 75 -10.63 -1.21 -10.75
C GLN A 75 -10.56 -0.24 -11.94
N VAL A 76 -11.04 -0.66 -13.12
CA VAL A 76 -11.10 0.22 -14.30
C VAL A 76 -12.04 1.40 -14.06
N ASP A 77 -13.22 1.16 -13.49
CA ASP A 77 -14.18 2.22 -13.18
C ASP A 77 -13.61 3.21 -12.17
N ARG A 78 -12.95 2.72 -11.12
CA ARG A 78 -12.24 3.57 -10.15
C ARG A 78 -11.12 4.37 -10.81
N SER A 79 -10.35 3.77 -11.69
CA SER A 79 -9.28 4.48 -12.41
C SER A 79 -9.85 5.61 -13.26
N ARG A 80 -10.95 5.36 -13.97
CA ARG A 80 -11.62 6.37 -14.80
C ARG A 80 -12.13 7.53 -13.95
N GLU A 81 -12.70 7.24 -12.78
CA GLU A 81 -13.17 8.28 -11.87
C GLU A 81 -12.02 9.14 -11.33
N LEU A 82 -10.90 8.51 -10.95
CA LEU A 82 -9.71 9.25 -10.52
C LEU A 82 -9.16 10.16 -11.62
N CYS A 83 -9.18 9.71 -12.88
CA CYS A 83 -8.78 10.55 -14.01
C CYS A 83 -9.68 11.78 -14.14
N ARG A 84 -11.02 11.62 -14.06
CA ARG A 84 -11.95 12.76 -14.10
C ARG A 84 -11.74 13.74 -12.96
N VAL A 85 -11.58 13.25 -11.74
CA VAL A 85 -11.32 14.10 -10.56
C VAL A 85 -9.99 14.85 -10.72
N SER A 86 -8.96 14.17 -11.21
CA SER A 86 -7.65 14.80 -11.44
C SER A 86 -7.73 15.89 -12.52
N GLU A 87 -8.46 15.65 -13.61
CA GLU A 87 -8.70 16.64 -14.65
C GLU A 87 -9.40 17.89 -14.10
N LEU A 88 -10.46 17.71 -13.31
CA LEU A 88 -11.16 18.84 -12.67
C LEU A 88 -10.23 19.65 -11.75
N ARG A 89 -9.36 18.97 -10.98
CA ARG A 89 -8.39 19.63 -10.11
C ARG A 89 -7.32 20.39 -10.87
N LEU A 90 -6.87 19.85 -12.01
CA LEU A 90 -5.93 20.54 -12.89
C LEU A 90 -6.57 21.80 -13.48
N GLN A 91 -7.81 21.71 -13.95
CA GLN A 91 -8.55 22.88 -14.46
C GLN A 91 -8.73 23.96 -13.39
N GLU A 92 -9.09 23.58 -12.16
CA GLU A 92 -9.20 24.49 -11.02
C GLU A 92 -7.86 25.17 -10.71
N SER A 93 -6.77 24.40 -10.67
CA SER A 93 -5.42 24.94 -10.45
C SER A 93 -4.99 25.90 -11.56
N ASP A 94 -5.29 25.57 -12.82
CA ASP A 94 -4.97 26.43 -13.96
C ASP A 94 -5.76 27.74 -13.92
N ALA A 95 -7.04 27.70 -13.55
CA ALA A 95 -7.85 28.90 -13.35
C ALA A 95 -7.28 29.80 -12.24
N ILE A 96 -6.86 29.23 -11.11
CA ILE A 96 -6.22 29.99 -10.01
C ILE A 96 -4.92 30.63 -10.48
N ARG A 97 -4.09 29.87 -11.23
CA ARG A 97 -2.82 30.38 -11.77
C ARG A 97 -3.06 31.53 -12.74
N GLN A 98 -4.04 31.40 -13.65
CA GLN A 98 -4.38 32.44 -14.59
C GLN A 98 -4.91 33.71 -13.89
N ALA A 99 -5.84 33.57 -12.94
CA ALA A 99 -6.36 34.70 -12.17
C ALA A 99 -5.25 35.41 -11.37
N SER A 100 -4.28 34.65 -10.85
CA SER A 100 -3.11 35.21 -10.17
C SER A 100 -2.20 35.99 -11.11
N LEU A 101 -1.97 35.48 -12.33
CA LEU A 101 -1.21 36.18 -13.36
C LEU A 101 -1.91 37.46 -13.82
N GLU A 102 -3.23 37.43 -14.01
CA GLU A 102 -4.03 38.60 -14.38
C GLU A 102 -4.02 39.65 -13.26
N ASN A 103 -4.19 39.25 -12.00
CA ASN A 103 -4.09 40.15 -10.86
C ASN A 103 -2.69 40.76 -10.73
N TRP A 104 -1.65 39.96 -10.92
CA TRP A 104 -0.27 40.46 -10.94
C TRP A 104 -0.05 41.44 -12.11
N ALA A 105 -0.61 41.19 -13.30
CA ALA A 105 -0.54 42.09 -14.44
C ALA A 105 -1.31 43.40 -14.21
N LEU A 106 -2.44 43.36 -13.49
CA LEU A 106 -3.20 44.55 -13.10
C LEU A 106 -2.47 45.39 -12.06
N THR A 107 -1.87 44.75 -11.05
CA THR A 107 -1.12 45.42 -9.99
C THR A 107 0.26 45.93 -10.43
N SER A 108 0.90 45.27 -11.39
CA SER A 108 2.19 45.69 -11.98
C SER A 108 2.04 46.72 -13.09
N ARG A 109 0.82 47.05 -13.52
CA ARG A 109 0.57 48.15 -14.45
C ARG A 109 0.92 49.44 -13.70
N PRO A 110 2.03 50.12 -14.04
CA PRO A 110 2.41 51.32 -13.31
C PRO A 110 1.30 52.34 -13.53
N GLU A 111 0.68 52.81 -12.44
CA GLU A 111 -0.04 54.07 -12.45
C GLU A 111 0.90 55.07 -13.13
N ARG A 112 0.53 55.51 -14.34
CA ARG A 112 1.20 56.62 -15.01
C ARG A 112 0.90 57.83 -14.14
N VAL A 113 1.76 58.07 -13.14
CA VAL A 113 1.75 59.29 -12.35
C VAL A 113 2.06 60.40 -13.34
N SER A 114 1.00 61.07 -13.79
CA SER A 114 1.07 62.25 -14.63
C SER A 114 1.61 63.37 -13.76
N TRP A 115 2.93 63.55 -13.77
CA TRP A 115 3.55 64.75 -13.23
C TRP A 115 3.10 65.93 -14.11
N ARG A 116 1.99 66.57 -13.72
CA ARG A 116 1.66 67.94 -14.17
C ARG A 116 2.29 68.91 -13.17
N GLY A 117 3.17 69.77 -13.69
CA GLY A 117 3.84 70.86 -13.00
C GLY A 117 5.30 70.86 -13.44
N ILE A 118 5.85 71.90 -14.06
CA ILE A 118 5.59 73.35 -13.98
C ILE A 118 5.85 73.96 -15.37
#